data_AF-A0A2S7I7I5-F1
#
_entry.id   AF-A0A2S7I7I5-F1
#
_cell.length_a   1.000
_cell.length_b   1.000
_cell.length_c   1.000
_cell.angle_alpha   90.00
_cell.angle_beta   90.00
_cell.angle_gamma   90.00
#
_symmetry.space_group_name_H-M   'P 1'
#
loop_
_entity.id
_entity.type
_entity.pdbx_description
1 polymer ?
#
loop_
_entity_poly.entity_id
_entity_poly.type
_entity_poly.pdbx_seq_one_letter_code
_entity_poly.pdbx_strand_id
1 'polypeptide(L)'
;MKKLIKFPWLAGLLLCLFLIACVDKKQLPKEDVLLAHVPMPAKLDSAMRHSFDKETYKILKKLNAKNEKSFKVNKENYLQMIEQIPAGADRVAFSFVQFNKDKFPNQYQELAQFDGELYMLYYYMDKSGKNITGRAYAMLDVKQTIEIDGKDYEIMENDYINNIKPHIDKVVKGTQGNTLRVKMMKDELLAYKNRAMTKKNVKNFKITLAQWVNYESILSKTESSILRKKLKLYTDESVGQMTFITDCQNPEGGDVESLSGFDLNHFCPQDCP
;
A
#
# COMPACT_ATOMS: atom_id res chain seq x y z
N MET A 1 14.16 77.10 -31.10
CA MET A 1 14.92 76.15 -30.25
C MET A 1 13.95 75.16 -29.62
N LYS A 2 13.84 73.93 -30.15
CA LYS A 2 13.04 72.84 -29.55
C LYS A 2 14.02 71.82 -29.00
N LYS A 3 13.99 71.59 -27.68
CA LYS A 3 14.88 70.65 -26.98
C LYS A 3 14.49 69.20 -27.32
N LEU A 4 15.43 68.45 -27.88
CA LEU A 4 15.39 66.98 -27.94
C LEU A 4 15.61 66.44 -26.52
N ILE A 5 14.63 65.74 -25.96
CA ILE A 5 14.80 64.91 -24.77
C ILE A 5 15.09 63.49 -25.26
N LYS A 6 16.33 63.02 -25.09
CA LYS A 6 16.73 61.64 -25.33
C LYS A 6 16.29 60.79 -24.14
N PHE A 7 15.45 59.78 -24.37
CA PHE A 7 15.12 58.73 -23.39
C PHE A 7 16.16 57.61 -23.47
N PRO A 8 17.03 57.39 -22.45
CA PRO A 8 18.02 56.32 -22.48
C PRO A 8 17.50 55.01 -21.86
N TRP A 9 16.19 54.84 -21.63
CA TRP A 9 15.62 53.75 -20.83
C TRP A 9 14.99 52.60 -21.61
N LEU A 10 15.09 52.58 -22.95
CA LEU A 10 14.53 51.50 -23.78
C LEU A 10 15.56 50.46 -24.26
N ALA A 11 16.85 50.68 -24.05
CA ALA A 11 17.90 49.74 -24.48
C ALA A 11 18.22 48.65 -23.44
N GLY A 12 17.76 48.79 -22.18
CA GLY A 12 17.98 47.79 -21.14
C GLY A 12 16.91 46.70 -21.06
N LEU A 13 15.72 46.93 -21.61
CA LEU A 13 14.58 46.01 -21.48
C LEU A 13 14.58 44.89 -22.53
N LEU A 14 15.28 45.07 -23.65
CA LEU A 14 15.30 44.13 -24.77
C LEU A 14 16.37 43.03 -24.64
N LEU A 15 17.35 43.18 -23.74
CA LEU A 15 18.37 42.15 -23.51
C LEU A 15 17.98 41.11 -22.43
N CYS A 16 16.92 41.35 -21.65
CA CYS A 16 16.40 40.36 -20.71
C CYS A 16 15.40 39.37 -21.35
N LEU A 17 15.02 39.58 -22.61
CA LEU A 17 14.07 38.71 -23.32
C LEU A 17 14.73 37.52 -24.05
N PHE A 18 16.07 37.38 -24.01
CA PHE A 18 16.80 36.33 -24.74
C PHE A 18 17.47 35.25 -23.87
N LEU A 19 17.23 35.20 -22.55
CA LEU A 19 17.82 34.18 -21.66
C LEU A 19 16.83 33.28 -20.92
N ILE A 20 15.58 33.18 -21.36
CA ILE A 20 14.65 32.14 -20.87
C ILE A 20 14.04 31.40 -22.07
N ALA A 21 14.91 30.87 -22.92
CA ALA A 21 14.58 29.67 -23.67
C ALA A 21 14.93 28.45 -22.81
N CYS A 22 14.07 27.44 -22.84
CA CYS A 22 14.19 26.12 -22.22
C CYS A 22 14.00 26.06 -20.70
N VAL A 23 12.74 26.09 -20.26
CA VAL A 23 12.25 25.06 -19.33
C VAL A 23 10.89 24.60 -19.82
N ASP A 24 10.89 23.73 -20.82
CA ASP A 24 9.76 22.84 -21.02
C ASP A 24 9.92 21.67 -20.03
N LYS A 25 9.54 21.95 -18.78
CA LYS A 25 9.12 20.90 -17.85
C LYS A 25 7.70 21.25 -17.48
N LYS A 26 6.73 20.66 -18.20
CA LYS A 26 5.45 20.28 -17.60
C LYS A 26 5.76 19.42 -16.38
N GLN A 27 6.05 20.05 -15.25
CA GLN A 27 5.93 19.41 -13.96
C GLN A 27 4.44 19.17 -13.75
N LEU A 28 4.07 17.89 -13.72
CA LEU A 28 2.78 17.47 -13.19
C LEU A 28 2.54 18.19 -11.84
N PRO A 29 1.34 18.73 -11.59
CA PRO A 29 1.09 19.56 -10.42
C PRO A 29 1.32 18.77 -9.13
N LYS A 30 2.06 19.38 -8.19
CA LYS A 30 2.36 18.88 -6.83
C LYS A 30 1.12 18.40 -6.04
N GLU A 31 -0.09 18.76 -6.47
CA GLU A 31 -1.34 18.43 -5.78
C GLU A 31 -1.69 16.94 -5.80
N ASP A 32 -1.24 16.17 -6.79
CA ASP A 32 -1.47 14.71 -6.80
C ASP A 32 -0.58 13.98 -5.76
N VAL A 33 0.57 14.57 -5.38
CA VAL A 33 1.46 14.03 -4.33
C VAL A 33 0.92 14.32 -2.92
N LEU A 34 0.01 15.29 -2.77
CA LEU A 34 -0.51 15.71 -1.47
C LEU A 34 -1.60 14.78 -0.91
N LEU A 35 -2.28 13.98 -1.75
CA LEU A 35 -3.42 13.18 -1.32
C LEU A 35 -3.07 11.81 -0.71
N ALA A 36 -1.91 11.24 -1.03
CA ALA A 36 -1.40 10.02 -0.40
C ALA A 36 -1.22 10.17 1.12
N HIS A 37 -1.11 11.42 1.59
CA HIS A 37 -0.91 11.78 2.99
C HIS A 37 -2.19 11.96 3.80
N VAL A 38 -3.35 11.90 3.16
CA VAL A 38 -4.62 12.05 3.87
C VAL A 38 -5.01 10.66 4.40
N PRO A 39 -5.16 10.50 5.73
CA PRO A 39 -5.73 9.27 6.29
C PRO A 39 -7.09 8.99 5.66
N MET A 40 -7.47 7.72 5.60
CA MET A 40 -8.83 7.35 5.24
C MET A 40 -9.82 8.03 6.21
N PRO A 41 -10.95 8.58 5.74
CA PRO A 41 -11.95 9.12 6.65
C PRO A 41 -12.41 8.03 7.62
N ALA A 42 -12.47 8.36 8.92
CA ALA A 42 -12.70 7.37 9.99
C ALA A 42 -13.98 6.54 9.81
N LYS A 43 -15.04 7.13 9.25
CA LYS A 43 -16.29 6.41 8.95
C LYS A 43 -16.10 5.32 7.90
N LEU A 44 -15.29 5.58 6.88
CA LEU A 44 -15.00 4.61 5.83
C LEU A 44 -14.06 3.52 6.34
N ASP A 45 -12.98 3.89 7.04
CA ASP A 45 -12.09 2.92 7.71
C ASP A 45 -12.93 1.94 8.57
N SER A 46 -13.73 2.49 9.48
CA SER A 46 -14.59 1.70 10.37
C SER A 46 -15.53 0.78 9.59
N ALA A 47 -16.16 1.28 8.51
CA ALA A 47 -17.05 0.48 7.69
C ALA A 47 -16.31 -0.65 6.94
N MET A 48 -15.09 -0.40 6.45
CA MET A 48 -14.27 -1.41 5.76
C MET A 48 -13.85 -2.53 6.69
N ARG A 49 -13.36 -2.20 7.90
CA ARG A 49 -13.00 -3.20 8.91
C ARG A 49 -14.22 -3.95 9.43
N HIS A 50 -15.33 -3.26 9.66
CA HIS A 50 -16.57 -3.89 10.08
C HIS A 50 -17.10 -4.88 9.03
N SER A 51 -17.04 -4.51 7.74
CA SER A 51 -17.43 -5.40 6.63
C SER A 51 -16.58 -6.67 6.60
N PHE A 52 -15.26 -6.53 6.71
CA PHE A 52 -14.34 -7.67 6.79
C PHE A 52 -14.65 -8.57 8.00
N ASP A 53 -14.82 -7.99 9.18
CA ASP A 53 -15.08 -8.71 10.42
C ASP A 53 -16.38 -9.51 10.38
N LYS A 54 -17.42 -8.92 9.78
CA LYS A 54 -18.75 -9.50 9.74
C LYS A 54 -18.83 -10.68 8.79
N GLU A 55 -18.13 -10.60 7.66
CA GLU A 55 -18.26 -11.53 6.54
C GLU A 55 -16.98 -12.40 6.38
N THR A 56 -15.91 -11.81 5.85
CA THR A 56 -14.68 -12.51 5.44
C THR A 56 -13.93 -13.15 6.61
N TYR A 57 -13.75 -12.43 7.71
CA TYR A 57 -12.99 -12.94 8.86
C TYR A 57 -13.62 -14.19 9.49
N LYS A 58 -14.96 -14.25 9.53
CA LYS A 58 -15.66 -15.44 10.06
C LYS A 58 -15.38 -16.69 9.23
N ILE A 59 -15.20 -16.53 7.93
CA ILE A 59 -14.83 -17.64 7.04
C ILE A 59 -13.37 -18.02 7.28
N LEU A 60 -12.46 -17.05 7.31
CA LEU A 60 -11.04 -17.30 7.61
C LEU A 60 -10.87 -18.07 8.93
N LYS A 61 -11.57 -17.68 9.99
CA LYS A 61 -11.50 -18.38 11.28
C LYS A 61 -12.01 -19.81 11.27
N LYS A 62 -12.96 -20.13 10.38
CA LYS A 62 -13.44 -21.51 10.19
C LYS A 62 -12.42 -22.37 9.43
N LEU A 63 -11.67 -21.77 8.49
CA LEU A 63 -10.62 -22.47 7.76
C LEU A 63 -9.42 -22.78 8.66
N ASN A 64 -9.00 -21.79 9.44
CA ASN A 64 -7.95 -21.96 10.43
C ASN A 64 -8.20 -21.02 11.62
N ALA A 65 -8.29 -21.60 12.81
CA ALA A 65 -8.58 -20.86 14.05
C ALA A 65 -7.47 -19.89 14.43
N LYS A 66 -6.27 -19.98 13.86
CA LYS A 66 -5.18 -19.04 14.15
C LYS A 66 -5.23 -17.76 13.29
N ASN A 67 -5.95 -17.78 12.17
CA ASN A 67 -6.08 -16.62 11.28
C ASN A 67 -6.35 -15.31 12.04
N GLU A 68 -5.50 -14.32 11.80
CA GLU A 68 -5.56 -13.01 12.45
C GLU A 68 -6.22 -11.96 11.56
N LYS A 69 -6.65 -10.86 12.19
CA LYS A 69 -7.15 -9.67 11.48
C LYS A 69 -6.05 -8.67 11.18
N SER A 70 -4.93 -8.75 11.90
CA SER A 70 -3.90 -7.73 11.82
C SER A 70 -2.53 -8.32 12.05
N PHE A 71 -1.58 -7.96 11.18
CA PHE A 71 -0.19 -8.33 11.29
C PHE A 71 0.59 -7.17 11.91
N LYS A 72 1.40 -7.46 12.91
CA LYS A 72 2.25 -6.46 13.57
C LYS A 72 3.69 -6.62 13.11
N VAL A 73 4.31 -5.50 12.79
CA VAL A 73 5.71 -5.41 12.39
C VAL A 73 6.34 -4.31 13.23
N ASN A 74 7.52 -4.55 13.80
CA ASN A 74 8.22 -3.49 14.50
C ASN A 74 8.56 -2.33 13.53
N LYS A 75 8.86 -1.16 14.09
CA LYS A 75 9.16 0.03 13.29
C LYS A 75 10.39 -0.19 12.40
N GLU A 76 11.43 -0.78 12.95
CA GLU A 76 12.72 -0.96 12.29
C GLU A 76 12.61 -1.81 11.02
N ASN A 77 11.96 -2.97 11.10
CA ASN A 77 11.78 -3.92 10.01
C ASN A 77 10.90 -3.34 8.89
N TYR A 78 9.81 -2.67 9.25
CA TYR A 78 8.94 -2.05 8.25
C TYR A 78 9.66 -0.91 7.51
N LEU A 79 10.46 -0.11 8.24
CA LEU A 79 11.27 0.93 7.62
C LEU A 79 12.42 0.37 6.79
N GLN A 80 13.02 -0.75 7.22
CA GLN A 80 14.05 -1.44 6.46
C GLN A 80 13.52 -1.98 5.13
N MET A 81 12.31 -2.56 5.10
CA MET A 81 11.62 -2.92 3.86
C MET A 81 11.54 -1.72 2.90
N ILE A 82 11.22 -0.52 3.40
CA ILE A 82 11.13 0.69 2.57
C ILE A 82 12.52 1.16 2.11
N GLU A 83 13.54 1.05 2.96
CA GLU A 83 14.92 1.44 2.64
C GLU A 83 15.58 0.56 1.59
N GLN A 84 15.19 -0.71 1.57
CA GLN A 84 15.75 -1.71 0.65
C GLN A 84 15.04 -1.73 -0.71
N ILE A 85 14.06 -0.85 -0.95
CA ILE A 85 13.40 -0.73 -2.27
C ILE A 85 14.47 -0.47 -3.34
N PRO A 86 14.70 -1.40 -4.30
CA PRO A 86 15.77 -1.25 -5.27
C PRO A 86 15.52 -0.08 -6.24
N ALA A 87 16.58 0.40 -6.90
CA ALA A 87 16.51 1.56 -7.79
C ALA A 87 15.50 1.39 -8.95
N GLY A 88 15.33 0.16 -9.45
CA GLY A 88 14.39 -0.18 -10.53
C GLY A 88 12.94 -0.43 -10.09
N ALA A 89 12.66 -0.49 -8.79
CA ALA A 89 11.30 -0.69 -8.29
C ALA A 89 10.48 0.60 -8.38
N ASP A 90 9.21 0.47 -8.75
CA ASP A 90 8.21 1.54 -8.70
C ASP A 90 7.11 1.28 -7.66
N ARG A 91 6.93 0.03 -7.23
CA ARG A 91 5.93 -0.38 -6.24
C ARG A 91 6.39 -1.58 -5.42
N VAL A 92 5.76 -1.77 -4.26
CA VAL A 92 5.89 -2.96 -3.42
C VAL A 92 4.56 -3.70 -3.46
N ALA A 93 4.58 -5.00 -3.75
CA ALA A 93 3.41 -5.85 -3.64
C ALA A 93 3.44 -6.61 -2.34
N PHE A 94 2.32 -6.60 -1.62
CA PHE A 94 2.02 -7.46 -0.49
C PHE A 94 1.09 -8.56 -0.98
N SER A 95 1.62 -9.76 -1.17
CA SER A 95 0.89 -10.92 -1.68
C SER A 95 0.32 -11.76 -0.56
N PHE A 96 -0.95 -12.11 -0.70
CA PHE A 96 -1.62 -13.05 0.19
C PHE A 96 -1.23 -14.47 -0.18
N VAL A 97 -0.74 -15.20 0.82
CA VAL A 97 -0.25 -16.57 0.65
C VAL A 97 -0.76 -17.46 1.78
N GLN A 98 -0.57 -18.77 1.62
CA GLN A 98 -0.70 -19.73 2.70
C GLN A 98 0.61 -20.50 2.81
N PHE A 99 1.23 -20.46 4.00
CA PHE A 99 2.40 -21.29 4.28
C PHE A 99 1.95 -22.68 4.72
N ASN A 100 2.58 -23.71 4.18
CA ASN A 100 2.39 -25.10 4.59
C ASN A 100 3.75 -25.73 4.86
N LYS A 101 4.06 -25.94 6.14
CA LYS A 101 5.39 -26.40 6.57
C LYS A 101 5.76 -27.76 5.96
N ASP A 102 4.79 -28.62 5.66
CA ASP A 102 5.04 -29.97 5.15
C ASP A 102 5.57 -29.94 3.71
N LYS A 103 5.31 -28.84 2.97
CA LYS A 103 5.84 -28.61 1.63
C LYS A 103 7.25 -28.01 1.63
N PHE A 104 7.71 -27.48 2.75
CA PHE A 104 8.98 -26.79 2.90
C PHE A 104 9.82 -27.40 4.05
N PRO A 105 10.14 -28.71 3.99
CA PRO A 105 10.83 -29.37 5.08
C PRO A 105 12.21 -28.73 5.35
N ASN A 106 12.42 -28.29 6.60
CA ASN A 106 13.61 -27.59 7.07
C ASN A 106 13.88 -26.21 6.44
N GLN A 107 12.93 -25.65 5.69
CA GLN A 107 13.03 -24.30 5.13
C GLN A 107 12.04 -23.36 5.83
N TYR A 108 12.38 -22.08 5.91
CA TYR A 108 11.52 -21.02 6.44
C TYR A 108 10.94 -21.33 7.83
N GLN A 109 11.76 -21.85 8.75
CA GLN A 109 11.30 -22.35 10.05
C GLN A 109 10.58 -21.28 10.88
N GLU A 110 10.95 -20.02 10.69
CA GLU A 110 10.32 -18.85 11.30
C GLU A 110 8.85 -18.68 10.89
N LEU A 111 8.45 -19.22 9.73
CA LEU A 111 7.07 -19.22 9.24
C LEU A 111 6.22 -20.35 9.82
N ALA A 112 6.80 -21.33 10.50
CA ALA A 112 6.06 -22.48 11.05
C ALA A 112 4.95 -22.07 12.04
N GLN A 113 5.06 -20.89 12.66
CA GLN A 113 4.03 -20.35 13.52
C GLN A 113 2.73 -20.00 12.77
N PHE A 114 2.81 -19.69 11.46
CA PHE A 114 1.70 -19.33 10.55
C PHE A 114 1.22 -20.51 9.69
N ASP A 115 1.59 -21.74 10.07
CA ASP A 115 1.25 -22.94 9.29
C ASP A 115 -0.27 -23.08 9.06
N GLY A 116 -0.64 -23.13 7.78
CA GLY A 116 -2.02 -23.21 7.29
C GLY A 116 -2.82 -21.92 7.40
N GLU A 117 -2.22 -20.80 7.82
CA GLU A 117 -2.89 -19.51 7.97
C GLU A 117 -2.77 -18.64 6.72
N LEU A 118 -3.68 -17.68 6.58
CA LEU A 118 -3.52 -16.56 5.66
C LEU A 118 -2.36 -15.71 6.16
N TYR A 119 -1.36 -15.53 5.32
CA TYR A 119 -0.19 -14.72 5.60
C TYR A 119 0.10 -13.75 4.45
N MET A 120 1.00 -12.79 4.67
CA MET A 120 1.44 -11.84 3.64
C MET A 120 2.95 -11.87 3.47
N LEU A 121 3.36 -12.06 2.22
CA LEU A 121 4.74 -11.82 1.78
C LEU A 121 4.80 -10.51 1.02
N TYR A 122 5.97 -9.91 0.90
CA TYR A 122 6.17 -8.77 0.04
C TYR A 122 7.27 -8.99 -1.00
N TYR A 123 7.19 -8.28 -2.12
CA TYR A 123 8.25 -8.23 -3.11
C TYR A 123 8.23 -6.89 -3.86
N TYR A 124 9.36 -6.56 -4.48
CA TYR A 124 9.54 -5.30 -5.22
C TYR A 124 9.24 -5.50 -6.70
N MET A 125 8.40 -4.63 -7.26
CA MET A 125 8.02 -4.67 -8.67
C MET A 125 8.54 -3.45 -9.42
N ASP A 126 8.87 -3.64 -10.69
CA ASP A 126 9.07 -2.54 -11.63
C ASP A 126 7.75 -2.10 -12.29
N LYS A 127 7.85 -1.06 -13.12
CA LYS A 127 6.72 -0.49 -13.88
C LYS A 127 6.03 -1.46 -14.84
N SER A 128 6.69 -2.56 -15.20
CA SER A 128 6.12 -3.61 -16.05
C SER A 128 5.37 -4.67 -15.25
N GLY A 129 5.38 -4.56 -13.92
CA GLY A 129 4.80 -5.53 -13.02
C GLY A 129 5.71 -6.72 -12.72
N LYS A 130 6.98 -6.69 -13.12
CA LYS A 130 7.90 -7.80 -12.87
C LYS A 130 8.51 -7.71 -11.48
N ASN A 131 8.58 -8.84 -10.76
CA ASN A 131 9.40 -8.94 -9.55
C ASN A 131 10.88 -8.78 -9.91
N ILE A 132 11.49 -7.67 -9.51
CA ILE A 132 12.87 -7.33 -9.91
C ILE A 132 13.94 -8.11 -9.15
N THR A 133 13.59 -8.66 -7.99
CA THR A 133 14.53 -9.42 -7.15
C THR A 133 14.47 -10.92 -7.42
N GLY A 134 13.37 -11.39 -8.03
CA GLY A 134 13.09 -12.82 -8.18
C GLY A 134 12.81 -13.54 -6.86
N ARG A 135 12.66 -12.80 -5.76
CA ARG A 135 12.41 -13.32 -4.41
C ARG A 135 11.19 -12.63 -3.79
N ALA A 136 10.57 -13.32 -2.84
CA ALA A 136 9.62 -12.73 -1.92
C ALA A 136 10.24 -12.67 -0.52
N TYR A 137 9.64 -11.88 0.37
CA TYR A 137 10.17 -11.62 1.69
C TYR A 137 9.07 -11.72 2.72
N ALA A 138 9.34 -12.38 3.84
CA ALA A 138 8.38 -12.47 4.94
C ALA A 138 8.31 -11.15 5.71
N MET A 139 7.10 -10.73 6.04
CA MET A 139 6.86 -9.54 6.86
C MET A 139 6.77 -9.93 8.34
N LEU A 140 7.92 -10.26 8.92
CA LEU A 140 8.04 -10.76 10.29
C LEU A 140 8.69 -9.74 11.22
N ASP A 141 8.31 -9.77 12.51
CA ASP A 141 9.04 -9.11 13.60
C ASP A 141 10.23 -9.98 14.04
N VAL A 142 11.18 -10.18 13.12
CA VAL A 142 12.43 -10.93 13.34
C VAL A 142 13.62 -10.07 12.99
N LYS A 143 14.79 -10.38 13.57
CA LYS A 143 16.01 -9.58 13.36
C LYS A 143 16.57 -9.64 11.93
N GLN A 144 16.23 -10.68 11.16
CA GLN A 144 16.75 -10.90 9.82
C GLN A 144 15.60 -11.14 8.84
N THR A 145 15.63 -10.44 7.71
CA THR A 145 14.65 -10.64 6.64
C THR A 145 14.69 -12.09 6.16
N ILE A 146 13.56 -12.78 6.21
CA ILE A 146 13.43 -14.13 5.64
C ILE A 146 13.10 -13.99 4.17
N GLU A 147 14.04 -14.39 3.31
CA GLU A 147 13.87 -14.40 1.86
C GLU A 147 13.32 -15.75 1.42
N ILE A 148 12.37 -15.72 0.49
CA ILE A 148 11.68 -16.87 -0.07
C ILE A 148 11.97 -16.91 -1.56
N ASP A 149 12.40 -18.07 -2.05
CA ASP A 149 12.68 -18.26 -3.47
C ASP A 149 11.41 -18.04 -4.30
N GLY A 150 11.55 -17.53 -5.53
CA GLY A 150 10.43 -17.28 -6.43
C GLY A 150 9.56 -18.52 -6.66
N LYS A 151 10.16 -19.71 -6.76
CA LYS A 151 9.40 -20.97 -6.94
C LYS A 151 8.60 -21.35 -5.70
N ASP A 152 9.18 -21.14 -4.52
CA ASP A 152 8.52 -21.45 -3.26
C ASP A 152 7.39 -20.45 -2.99
N TYR A 153 7.61 -19.18 -3.33
CA TYR A 153 6.56 -18.16 -3.35
C TYR A 153 5.37 -18.58 -4.20
N GLU A 154 5.58 -19.05 -5.43
CA GLU A 154 4.50 -19.52 -6.31
C GLU A 154 3.71 -20.68 -5.68
N ILE A 155 4.39 -21.59 -4.96
CA ILE A 155 3.72 -22.67 -4.23
C ILE A 155 2.82 -22.10 -3.11
N MET A 156 3.33 -21.16 -2.30
CA MET A 156 2.57 -20.55 -1.19
C MET A 156 1.39 -19.70 -1.70
N GLU A 157 1.55 -18.99 -2.81
CA GLU A 157 0.48 -18.22 -3.45
C GLU A 157 -0.60 -19.17 -4.00
N ASN A 158 -0.21 -20.26 -4.66
CA ASN A 158 -1.15 -21.27 -5.15
C ASN A 158 -1.92 -21.93 -4.00
N ASP A 159 -1.29 -22.13 -2.84
CA ASP A 159 -2.01 -22.63 -1.66
C ASP A 159 -3.07 -21.66 -1.16
N TYR A 160 -2.80 -20.35 -1.17
CA TYR A 160 -3.84 -19.36 -0.91
C TYR A 160 -4.98 -19.42 -1.94
N ILE A 161 -4.63 -19.46 -3.23
CA ILE A 161 -5.59 -19.50 -4.34
C ILE A 161 -6.50 -20.71 -4.26
N ASN A 162 -5.99 -21.86 -3.82
CA ASN A 162 -6.74 -23.11 -3.79
C ASN A 162 -7.48 -23.34 -2.47
N ASN A 163 -6.87 -22.99 -1.33
CA ASN A 163 -7.35 -23.41 -0.02
C ASN A 163 -8.08 -22.31 0.77
N ILE A 164 -7.84 -21.03 0.44
CA ILE A 164 -8.40 -19.91 1.19
C ILE A 164 -9.32 -19.06 0.30
N LYS A 165 -8.76 -18.52 -0.79
CA LYS A 165 -9.45 -17.58 -1.68
C LYS A 165 -10.85 -18.04 -2.11
N PRO A 166 -11.10 -19.29 -2.54
CA PRO A 166 -12.41 -19.71 -3.03
C PRO A 166 -13.49 -19.72 -1.93
N HIS A 167 -13.08 -19.79 -0.66
CA HIS A 167 -14.00 -19.74 0.47
C HIS A 167 -14.37 -18.31 0.82
N ILE A 168 -13.40 -17.39 0.83
CA ILE A 168 -13.63 -15.97 1.14
C ILE A 168 -14.25 -15.20 -0.02
N ASP A 169 -14.07 -15.65 -1.26
CA ASP A 169 -14.70 -15.03 -2.44
C ASP A 169 -16.23 -15.11 -2.42
N LYS A 170 -16.80 -16.08 -1.70
CA LYS A 170 -18.25 -16.28 -1.58
C LYS A 170 -18.99 -15.12 -0.92
N VAL A 171 -18.27 -14.27 -0.19
CA VAL A 171 -18.85 -13.10 0.52
C VAL A 171 -18.39 -11.77 -0.05
N VAL A 172 -17.64 -11.80 -1.16
CA VAL A 172 -17.24 -10.61 -1.90
C VAL A 172 -18.39 -10.15 -2.78
N LYS A 173 -18.60 -8.83 -2.81
CA LYS A 173 -19.69 -8.22 -3.58
C LYS A 173 -19.32 -7.84 -5.01
N GLY A 174 -18.03 -7.74 -5.32
CA GLY A 174 -17.53 -7.40 -6.65
C GLY A 174 -17.33 -8.62 -7.53
N THR A 175 -17.33 -8.39 -8.83
CA THR A 175 -17.24 -9.42 -9.87
C THR A 175 -15.89 -10.13 -9.92
N GLN A 176 -14.86 -9.54 -9.32
CA GLN A 176 -13.47 -10.03 -9.37
C GLN A 176 -13.05 -10.90 -8.17
N GLY A 177 -13.91 -11.07 -7.16
CA GLY A 177 -13.55 -11.78 -5.92
C GLY A 177 -12.49 -11.04 -5.10
N ASN A 178 -11.85 -11.70 -4.14
CA ASN A 178 -10.76 -11.12 -3.35
C ASN A 178 -9.49 -10.95 -4.17
N THR A 179 -8.66 -9.99 -3.73
CA THR A 179 -7.37 -9.75 -4.36
C THR A 179 -6.36 -10.87 -4.06
N LEU A 180 -5.40 -11.06 -4.97
CA LEU A 180 -4.21 -11.88 -4.71
C LEU A 180 -3.16 -11.09 -3.94
N ARG A 181 -3.09 -9.79 -4.21
CA ARG A 181 -2.11 -8.90 -3.60
C ARG A 181 -2.59 -7.47 -3.52
N VAL A 182 -1.97 -6.72 -2.64
CA VAL A 182 -2.12 -5.28 -2.49
C VAL A 182 -0.83 -4.62 -2.95
N LYS A 183 -0.92 -3.62 -3.82
CA LYS A 183 0.26 -2.90 -4.33
C LYS A 183 0.34 -1.53 -3.68
N MET A 184 1.53 -1.09 -3.29
CA MET A 184 1.77 0.26 -2.80
C MET A 184 2.83 0.93 -3.65
N MET A 185 2.60 2.18 -4.04
CA MET A 185 3.59 2.91 -4.82
C MET A 185 4.80 3.25 -3.95
N LYS A 186 5.99 3.14 -4.54
CA LYS A 186 7.26 3.48 -3.87
C LYS A 186 7.21 4.90 -3.29
N ASP A 187 6.72 5.86 -4.07
CA ASP A 187 6.66 7.25 -3.63
C ASP A 187 5.75 7.43 -2.41
N GLU A 188 4.62 6.73 -2.35
CA GLU A 188 3.71 6.77 -1.19
C GLU A 188 4.35 6.15 0.06
N LEU A 189 5.04 5.01 -0.10
CA LEU A 189 5.78 4.35 0.98
C LEU A 189 6.91 5.23 1.53
N LEU A 190 7.70 5.84 0.65
CA LEU A 190 8.77 6.78 1.04
C LEU A 190 8.21 7.98 1.80
N ALA A 191 7.08 8.51 1.32
CA ALA A 191 6.45 9.65 1.94
C ALA A 191 5.82 9.28 3.31
N TYR A 192 5.25 8.08 3.44
CA TYR A 192 4.78 7.54 4.73
C TYR A 192 5.93 7.30 5.72
N LYS A 193 7.03 6.69 5.26
CA LYS A 193 8.27 6.53 6.04
C LYS A 193 8.75 7.87 6.61
N ASN A 194 8.82 8.92 5.79
CA ASN A 194 9.31 10.22 6.23
C ASN A 194 8.44 10.78 7.38
N ARG A 195 7.11 10.61 7.31
CA ARG A 195 6.22 11.01 8.41
C ARG A 195 6.42 10.15 9.65
N ALA A 196 6.51 8.84 9.50
CA ALA A 196 6.77 7.93 10.63
C ALA A 196 8.10 8.23 11.33
N MET A 197 9.14 8.63 10.59
CA MET A 197 10.44 9.02 11.14
C MET A 197 10.38 10.30 11.97
N THR A 198 9.50 11.25 11.64
CA THR A 198 9.29 12.46 12.46
C THR A 198 8.56 12.19 13.78
N LYS A 199 8.00 10.99 13.98
CA LYS A 199 7.27 10.62 15.20
C LYS A 199 8.16 9.78 16.11
N LYS A 200 8.41 10.31 17.32
CA LYS A 200 9.28 9.69 18.33
C LYS A 200 8.62 8.50 19.04
N ASN A 201 7.30 8.39 19.00
CA ASN A 201 6.51 7.42 19.77
C ASN A 201 5.91 6.31 18.90
N VAL A 202 6.48 5.99 17.74
CA VAL A 202 6.04 4.84 16.94
C VAL A 202 6.88 3.63 17.35
N LYS A 203 6.23 2.55 17.77
CA LYS A 203 6.85 1.26 18.09
C LYS A 203 6.60 0.22 17.01
N ASN A 204 5.35 0.09 16.57
CA ASN A 204 4.95 -0.94 15.60
C ASN A 204 4.14 -0.31 14.47
N PHE A 205 4.25 -0.91 13.29
CA PHE A 205 3.23 -0.83 12.25
C PHE A 205 2.25 -1.99 12.44
N LYS A 206 0.96 -1.70 12.30
CA LYS A 206 -0.11 -2.69 12.39
C LYS A 206 -0.86 -2.67 11.08
N ILE A 207 -0.71 -3.73 10.30
CA ILE A 207 -1.41 -3.91 9.04
C ILE A 207 -2.70 -4.68 9.32
N THR A 208 -3.83 -3.99 9.30
CA THR A 208 -5.13 -4.59 9.61
C THR A 208 -5.89 -4.91 8.35
N LEU A 209 -6.24 -6.17 8.14
CA LEU A 209 -7.09 -6.61 7.05
C LEU A 209 -8.45 -5.91 7.10
N ALA A 210 -8.90 -5.49 5.94
CA ALA A 210 -10.16 -4.79 5.75
C ALA A 210 -10.78 -5.24 4.42
N GLN A 211 -12.03 -4.85 4.20
CA GLN A 211 -12.75 -5.17 2.98
C GLN A 211 -13.34 -3.90 2.41
N TRP A 212 -13.16 -3.66 1.12
CA TRP A 212 -13.71 -2.47 0.52
C TRP A 212 -15.23 -2.42 0.61
N VAL A 213 -15.77 -1.21 0.80
CA VAL A 213 -17.21 -0.93 0.82
C VAL A 213 -17.53 0.26 -0.08
N ASN A 214 -18.75 0.30 -0.63
CA ASN A 214 -19.21 1.49 -1.36
C ASN A 214 -19.25 2.69 -0.40
N TYR A 215 -18.38 3.68 -0.66
CA TYR A 215 -18.17 4.82 0.21
C TYR A 215 -19.06 6.03 -0.10
N GLU A 216 -19.75 6.06 -1.24
CA GLU A 216 -20.53 7.24 -1.66
C GLU A 216 -21.68 7.55 -0.68
N SER A 217 -22.22 6.51 -0.04
CA SER A 217 -23.25 6.64 0.99
C SER A 217 -22.70 6.89 2.41
N ILE A 218 -21.38 6.75 2.60
CA ILE A 218 -20.71 6.82 3.90
C ILE A 218 -20.06 8.19 4.11
N LEU A 219 -19.59 8.80 3.02
CA LEU A 219 -18.78 10.01 3.02
C LEU A 219 -19.54 11.23 2.52
N SER A 220 -19.13 12.42 2.96
CA SER A 220 -19.60 13.65 2.35
C SER A 220 -19.12 13.77 0.89
N LYS A 221 -19.74 14.67 0.11
CA LYS A 221 -19.32 14.94 -1.28
C LYS A 221 -17.85 15.38 -1.37
N THR A 222 -17.38 16.19 -0.42
CA THR A 222 -16.00 16.67 -0.37
C THR A 222 -15.01 15.54 -0.09
N GLU A 223 -15.27 14.74 0.95
CA GLU A 223 -14.43 13.58 1.28
C GLU A 223 -14.40 12.57 0.13
N SER A 224 -15.56 12.30 -0.47
CA SER A 224 -15.66 11.44 -1.65
C SER A 224 -14.87 11.97 -2.83
N SER A 225 -14.85 13.29 -3.06
CA SER A 225 -14.08 13.91 -4.15
C SER A 225 -12.57 13.79 -3.91
N ILE A 226 -12.12 14.04 -2.68
CA ILE A 226 -10.72 13.87 -2.26
C ILE A 226 -10.31 12.41 -2.44
N LEU A 227 -11.14 11.47 -1.97
CA LEU A 227 -10.87 10.05 -2.04
C LEU A 227 -10.84 9.54 -3.49
N ARG A 228 -11.78 9.97 -4.35
CA ARG A 228 -11.76 9.64 -5.79
C ARG A 228 -10.46 10.06 -6.47
N LYS A 229 -9.91 11.22 -6.12
CA LYS A 229 -8.62 11.69 -6.66
C LYS A 229 -7.44 10.86 -6.16
N LYS A 230 -7.50 10.35 -4.92
CA LYS A 230 -6.51 9.42 -4.37
C LYS A 230 -6.62 8.05 -5.05
N LEU A 231 -7.84 7.57 -5.21
CA LEU A 231 -8.17 6.24 -5.71
C LEU A 231 -8.57 6.26 -7.18
N LYS A 232 -7.81 6.98 -8.03
CA LYS A 232 -8.12 7.13 -9.48
C LYS A 232 -8.38 5.81 -10.22
N LEU A 233 -7.99 4.68 -9.63
CA LEU A 233 -8.11 3.33 -10.17
C LEU A 233 -9.23 2.48 -9.56
N TYR A 234 -9.98 3.01 -8.58
CA TYR A 234 -11.06 2.25 -7.96
C TYR A 234 -12.30 2.25 -8.85
N THR A 235 -12.49 1.16 -9.59
CA THR A 235 -13.67 0.93 -10.42
C THR A 235 -14.72 0.14 -9.65
N ASP A 236 -15.97 0.16 -10.13
CA ASP A 236 -17.05 -0.66 -9.57
C ASP A 236 -16.71 -2.16 -9.54
N GLU A 237 -15.77 -2.61 -10.38
CA GLU A 237 -15.30 -4.01 -10.42
C GLU A 237 -14.45 -4.40 -9.20
N SER A 238 -13.88 -3.42 -8.50
CA SER A 238 -13.05 -3.67 -7.32
C SER A 238 -13.85 -3.82 -6.01
N VAL A 239 -15.18 -3.62 -6.05
CA VAL A 239 -16.06 -3.58 -4.88
C VAL A 239 -15.96 -4.85 -4.03
N GLY A 240 -15.82 -4.70 -2.71
CA GLY A 240 -15.83 -5.86 -1.81
C GLY A 240 -14.53 -6.64 -1.74
N GLN A 241 -13.45 -6.22 -2.40
CA GLN A 241 -12.14 -6.87 -2.30
C GLN A 241 -11.51 -6.75 -0.91
N MET A 242 -10.82 -7.80 -0.47
CA MET A 242 -9.91 -7.74 0.66
C MET A 242 -8.74 -6.78 0.38
N THR A 243 -8.40 -6.02 1.41
CA THR A 243 -7.43 -4.94 1.46
C THR A 243 -6.84 -4.91 2.88
N PHE A 244 -6.00 -3.94 3.19
CA PHE A 244 -5.62 -3.67 4.57
C PHE A 244 -5.38 -2.18 4.83
N ILE A 245 -5.45 -1.79 6.09
CA ILE A 245 -5.20 -0.43 6.54
C ILE A 245 -3.97 -0.47 7.45
N THR A 246 -3.01 0.42 7.17
CA THR A 246 -1.79 0.52 7.95
C THR A 246 -1.99 1.54 9.07
N ASP A 247 -1.86 1.06 10.30
CA ASP A 247 -1.83 1.87 11.51
C ASP A 247 -0.41 1.92 12.08
N CYS A 248 -0.11 2.97 12.86
CA CYS A 248 1.10 3.03 13.69
C CYS A 248 0.70 2.94 15.15
N GLN A 249 1.33 2.06 15.93
CA GLN A 249 1.07 1.93 17.36
C GLN A 249 2.24 2.47 18.18
N ASN A 250 1.91 3.11 19.31
CA ASN A 250 2.85 3.58 20.30
C ASN A 250 3.34 2.44 21.21
N PRO A 251 4.33 2.68 22.10
CA PRO A 251 4.82 1.67 23.02
C PRO A 251 3.76 1.05 23.93
N GLU A 252 2.71 1.81 24.25
CA GLU A 252 1.56 1.42 25.06
C GLU A 252 0.50 0.63 24.26
N GLY A 253 0.68 0.47 22.95
CA GLY A 253 -0.23 -0.26 22.06
C GLY A 253 -1.40 0.55 21.52
N GLY A 254 -1.49 1.84 21.83
CA GLY A 254 -2.46 2.78 21.27
C GLY A 254 -2.07 3.29 19.89
N ASP A 255 -3.07 3.61 19.07
CA ASP A 255 -2.84 4.09 17.70
C ASP A 255 -2.34 5.54 17.71
N VAL A 256 -1.34 5.83 16.86
CA VAL A 256 -0.79 7.16 16.64
C VAL A 256 -1.70 7.84 15.62
N GLU A 257 -2.67 8.62 16.09
CA GLU A 257 -3.77 9.18 15.27
C GLU A 257 -3.31 9.81 13.95
N SER A 258 -2.23 10.60 13.97
CA SER A 258 -1.72 11.28 12.75
C SER A 258 -1.09 10.36 11.69
N LEU A 259 -0.92 9.07 12.00
CA LEU A 259 -0.30 8.04 11.17
C LEU A 259 -1.18 6.78 11.04
N SER A 260 -2.38 6.79 11.61
CA SER A 260 -3.31 5.66 11.61
C SER A 260 -4.41 5.85 10.58
N GLY A 261 -4.99 4.75 10.10
CA GLY A 261 -5.99 4.79 9.04
C GLY A 261 -5.41 5.03 7.64
N PHE A 262 -4.12 4.77 7.41
CA PHE A 262 -3.51 4.95 6.10
C PHE A 262 -3.77 3.73 5.22
N ASP A 263 -4.72 3.87 4.31
CA ASP A 263 -4.83 3.00 3.15
C ASP A 263 -3.88 3.51 2.06
N LEU A 264 -2.83 2.74 1.78
CA LEU A 264 -1.82 3.03 0.75
C LEU A 264 -2.04 2.16 -0.50
N ASN A 265 -3.21 1.54 -0.60
CA ASN A 265 -3.37 0.39 -1.46
C ASN A 265 -3.85 0.78 -2.84
N HIS A 266 -3.23 0.13 -3.81
CA HIS A 266 -3.75 -0.09 -5.13
C HIS A 266 -4.15 -1.56 -5.22
N PHE A 267 -5.46 -1.80 -5.39
CA PHE A 267 -6.01 -3.15 -5.47
C PHE A 267 -5.77 -3.77 -6.83
N CYS A 268 -5.53 -5.08 -6.85
CA CYS A 268 -5.21 -5.75 -8.09
C CYS A 268 -5.61 -7.24 -8.07
N PRO A 269 -6.86 -7.55 -8.47
CA PRO A 269 -7.42 -8.89 -8.29
C PRO A 269 -6.85 -9.98 -9.20
N GLN A 270 -6.31 -9.65 -10.38
CA GLN A 270 -5.90 -10.62 -11.40
C GLN A 270 -4.50 -10.39 -12.00
N ASP A 271 -3.56 -9.76 -11.28
CA ASP A 271 -2.28 -9.29 -11.86
C ASP A 271 -2.44 -8.28 -13.01
N CYS A 272 -2.62 -7.04 -12.60
CA CYS A 272 -2.66 -5.83 -13.39
C CYS A 272 -1.21 -5.39 -13.67
N PRO A 273 -0.86 -5.04 -14.91
CA PRO A 273 0.46 -4.52 -15.28
C PRO A 273 0.95 -3.36 -14.41
#